data_AF-A0A7S4ALA6-F1
#
_entry.id   AF-A0A7S4ALA6-F1
#
_cell.length_a   1.000
_cell.length_b   1.000
_cell.length_c   1.000
_cell.angle_alpha   90.00
_cell.angle_beta   90.00
_cell.angle_gamma   90.00
#
_symmetry.space_group_name_H-M   'P 1'
#
loop_
_entity.id
_entity.type
_entity.pdbx_description
1 polymer ?
#
loop_
_entity_poly.entity_id
_entity_poly.type
_entity_poly.pdbx_seq_one_letter_code
_entity_poly.pdbx_strand_id
1 'polypeptide(L)'
;DDGSSSSSSSSSSDLKHGHHPCWDYIEGPIESIVPDPSTLLMGIHACGRLSDTVIDLAIRSMCPLALVPCCHSKKILTPDQASDFAALMTSNASSTSSCSPILPSYTLADFMDAHRKQRLIDAGYAVREVMIPEEFTPKNRILLAVPPMPLPSDDTTQDENLVASTTTTMQSTIAAKIKQLQRNWGIPRVDIPVADTPAARAVVRSISGRKAANRRKEEANPPPSICLSVWLSPLKSDNDSNKKEKEEPFTVEALQRVIDNEIGTSSGANGNGNENSSSSSSSSSNDNNGSGRLVRVENQNHKPFYNKTDGRLSLTYRIHYLDCKNNKAEAKERHRILKKVTIPRYFPSVVLRD
;
A
#
# COMPACT_ATOMS: atom_id res chain seq x y z
N ASP A 1 19.57 -52.09 -51.52
CA ASP A 1 18.17 -52.46 -51.33
C ASP A 1 17.67 -51.95 -50.00
N ASP A 2 16.66 -51.12 -50.13
CA ASP A 2 16.21 -50.11 -49.19
C ASP A 2 15.45 -50.69 -48.00
N GLY A 3 15.69 -50.10 -46.83
CA GLY A 3 15.01 -50.43 -45.58
C GLY A 3 14.80 -49.18 -44.74
N SER A 4 13.96 -48.27 -45.23
CA SER A 4 13.53 -47.05 -44.56
C SER A 4 12.62 -47.40 -43.37
N SER A 5 13.16 -47.37 -42.15
CA SER A 5 12.38 -47.41 -40.91
C SER A 5 12.45 -46.05 -40.22
N SER A 6 11.47 -45.20 -40.52
CA SER A 6 11.21 -43.94 -39.83
C SER A 6 10.66 -44.21 -38.43
N SER A 7 11.55 -44.32 -37.45
CA SER A 7 11.19 -44.29 -36.03
C SER A 7 10.93 -42.85 -35.61
N SER A 8 9.65 -42.47 -35.56
CA SER A 8 9.17 -41.27 -34.89
C SER A 8 9.41 -41.41 -33.38
N SER A 9 10.59 -40.99 -32.92
CA SER A 9 10.89 -40.80 -31.51
C SER A 9 10.13 -39.57 -31.01
N SER A 10 8.86 -39.78 -30.62
CA SER A 10 8.17 -38.88 -29.71
C SER A 10 8.94 -38.91 -28.39
N SER A 11 9.88 -37.97 -28.25
CA SER A 11 10.53 -37.66 -26.98
C SER A 11 9.44 -37.18 -26.03
N SER A 12 8.83 -38.15 -25.35
CA SER A 12 8.05 -37.98 -24.13
C SER A 12 9.02 -37.47 -23.08
N SER A 13 9.38 -36.18 -23.20
CA SER A 13 10.11 -35.46 -22.19
C SER A 13 9.23 -35.44 -20.96
N ASP A 14 9.46 -36.43 -20.10
CA ASP A 14 9.53 -36.25 -18.66
C ASP A 14 8.79 -35.00 -18.20
N LEU A 15 7.45 -35.11 -18.14
CA LEU A 15 6.65 -34.35 -17.20
C LEU A 15 7.10 -34.83 -15.82
N LYS A 16 8.31 -34.44 -15.42
CA LYS A 16 8.72 -34.41 -14.02
C LYS A 16 7.60 -33.64 -13.38
N HIS A 17 6.77 -34.35 -12.62
CA HIS A 17 5.77 -33.81 -11.74
C HIS A 17 6.53 -33.06 -10.65
N GLY A 18 7.19 -31.97 -11.06
CA GLY A 18 7.86 -31.06 -10.18
C GLY A 18 6.80 -30.66 -9.19
N HIS A 19 7.02 -31.06 -7.95
CA HIS A 19 6.27 -30.58 -6.81
C HIS A 19 6.34 -29.05 -6.85
N HIS A 20 5.42 -28.44 -7.59
CA HIS A 20 5.27 -27.00 -7.56
C HIS A 20 4.93 -26.69 -6.11
N PRO A 21 5.62 -25.71 -5.49
CA PRO A 21 5.29 -25.30 -4.14
C PRO A 21 3.78 -25.02 -4.09
N CYS A 22 3.08 -25.73 -3.19
CA CYS A 22 1.63 -25.70 -3.10
C CYS A 22 1.08 -24.40 -2.47
N TRP A 23 1.96 -23.44 -2.16
CA TRP A 23 1.63 -22.24 -1.42
C TRP A 23 2.41 -21.06 -1.98
N ASP A 24 1.73 -19.95 -2.21
CA ASP A 24 2.32 -18.64 -2.48
C ASP A 24 2.24 -17.78 -1.23
N TYR A 25 3.36 -17.17 -0.82
CA TYR A 25 3.41 -16.27 0.34
C TYR A 25 3.47 -14.81 -0.12
N ILE A 26 2.52 -13.99 0.32
CA ILE A 26 2.50 -12.55 0.05
C ILE A 26 2.36 -11.81 1.39
N GLU A 27 3.34 -10.96 1.69
CA GLU A 27 3.22 -9.99 2.78
C GLU A 27 2.63 -8.68 2.24
N GLY A 28 1.61 -8.13 2.90
CA GLY A 28 0.98 -6.90 2.48
C GLY A 28 -0.18 -6.47 3.38
N PRO A 29 -0.72 -5.26 3.17
CA PRO A 29 -1.90 -4.80 3.87
C PRO A 29 -3.12 -5.65 3.49
N ILE A 30 -4.00 -6.00 4.43
CA ILE A 30 -5.19 -6.83 4.14
C ILE A 30 -6.11 -6.19 3.10
N GLU A 31 -6.11 -4.85 3.04
CA GLU A 31 -6.88 -4.11 2.08
C GLU A 31 -6.44 -4.44 0.65
N SER A 32 -5.18 -4.80 0.40
CA SER A 32 -4.70 -5.15 -0.94
C SER A 32 -5.31 -6.42 -1.55
N ILE A 33 -6.00 -7.23 -0.74
CA ILE A 33 -6.64 -8.45 -1.21
C ILE A 33 -7.89 -8.11 -2.01
N VAL A 34 -8.03 -8.73 -3.19
CA VAL A 34 -9.22 -8.70 -4.04
C VAL A 34 -9.82 -10.12 -4.04
N PRO A 35 -10.76 -10.41 -3.13
CA PRO A 35 -11.35 -11.73 -2.99
C PRO A 35 -12.30 -12.06 -4.12
N ASP A 36 -12.41 -13.35 -4.43
CA ASP A 36 -13.42 -13.91 -5.30
C ASP A 36 -14.40 -14.75 -4.47
N PRO A 37 -15.69 -14.85 -4.84
CA PRO A 37 -16.63 -15.73 -4.14
C PRO A 37 -16.16 -17.19 -4.02
N SER A 38 -15.28 -17.66 -4.92
CA SER A 38 -14.66 -18.99 -4.85
C SER A 38 -13.57 -19.11 -3.79
N THR A 39 -13.15 -18.02 -3.15
CA THR A 39 -12.05 -17.97 -2.19
C THR A 39 -12.56 -18.19 -0.75
N LEU A 40 -11.96 -19.13 -0.02
CA LEU A 40 -12.10 -19.19 1.44
C LEU A 40 -11.18 -18.15 2.09
N LEU A 41 -11.77 -17.16 2.78
CA LEU A 41 -11.01 -16.25 3.64
C LEU A 41 -10.77 -16.90 4.99
N MET A 42 -9.52 -16.89 5.45
CA MET A 42 -9.13 -17.41 6.76
C MET A 42 -8.42 -16.33 7.58
N GLY A 43 -8.97 -15.99 8.75
CA GLY A 43 -8.35 -15.06 9.69
C GLY A 43 -7.80 -15.80 10.91
N ILE A 44 -6.50 -16.05 10.93
CA ILE A 44 -5.80 -16.63 12.09
C ILE A 44 -5.21 -15.49 12.90
N HIS A 45 -5.54 -15.41 14.20
CA HIS A 45 -5.09 -14.29 15.05
C HIS A 45 -5.53 -12.90 14.52
N ALA A 46 -6.74 -12.80 13.97
CA ALA A 46 -7.29 -11.55 13.46
C ALA A 46 -7.69 -10.60 14.61
N CYS A 47 -6.72 -10.01 15.30
CA CYS A 47 -6.96 -9.37 16.58
C CYS A 47 -7.72 -8.02 16.46
N GLY A 48 -8.73 -7.84 17.31
CA GLY A 48 -9.50 -6.61 17.40
C GLY A 48 -10.17 -6.20 16.09
N ARG A 49 -9.90 -4.97 15.62
CA ARG A 49 -10.48 -4.43 14.37
C ARG A 49 -10.13 -5.26 13.13
N LEU A 50 -9.04 -6.04 13.17
CA LEU A 50 -8.66 -6.87 12.04
C LEU A 50 -9.70 -7.98 11.79
N SER A 51 -10.31 -8.55 12.83
CA SER A 51 -11.46 -9.47 12.67
C SER A 51 -12.60 -8.79 11.90
N ASP A 52 -12.91 -7.56 12.27
CA ASP A 52 -14.02 -6.82 11.67
C ASP A 52 -13.71 -6.48 10.21
N THR A 53 -12.46 -6.13 9.89
CA THR A 53 -12.00 -5.94 8.50
C THR A 53 -12.08 -7.22 7.67
N VAL A 54 -11.74 -8.38 8.23
CA VAL A 54 -11.87 -9.68 7.54
C VAL A 54 -13.35 -10.00 7.28
N ILE A 55 -14.23 -9.74 8.26
CA ILE A 55 -15.69 -9.89 8.10
C ILE A 55 -16.21 -8.96 6.99
N ASP A 56 -15.77 -7.70 6.97
CA ASP A 56 -16.13 -6.74 5.90
C ASP A 56 -15.71 -7.25 4.53
N LEU A 57 -14.51 -7.82 4.45
CA LEU A 57 -13.95 -8.34 3.22
C LEU A 57 -14.75 -9.55 2.71
N ALA A 58 -15.13 -10.45 3.61
CA ALA A 58 -15.99 -11.60 3.32
C ALA A 58 -17.36 -11.13 2.82
N ILE A 59 -18.07 -10.30 3.59
CA ILE A 59 -19.40 -9.79 3.24
C ILE A 59 -19.39 -9.08 1.88
N ARG A 60 -18.40 -8.20 1.64
CA ARG A 60 -18.31 -7.44 0.38
C ARG A 60 -18.11 -8.33 -0.84
N SER A 61 -17.43 -9.45 -0.67
CA SER A 61 -16.97 -10.30 -1.76
C SER A 61 -17.72 -11.64 -1.81
N MET A 62 -18.72 -11.81 -0.94
CA MET A 62 -19.52 -13.04 -0.81
C MET A 62 -18.66 -14.29 -0.60
N CYS A 63 -17.54 -14.16 0.12
CA CYS A 63 -16.60 -15.25 0.34
C CYS A 63 -16.98 -16.07 1.58
N PRO A 64 -16.84 -17.40 1.53
CA PRO A 64 -16.74 -18.22 2.74
C PRO A 64 -15.67 -17.69 3.69
N LEU A 65 -15.93 -17.75 5.00
CA LEU A 65 -15.05 -17.22 6.03
C LEU A 65 -14.83 -18.23 7.16
N ALA A 66 -13.57 -18.43 7.55
CA ALA A 66 -13.16 -19.07 8.78
C ALA A 66 -12.34 -18.09 9.63
N LEU A 67 -12.88 -17.69 10.78
CA LEU A 67 -12.28 -16.64 11.61
C LEU A 67 -11.99 -17.13 13.03
N VAL A 68 -10.76 -16.93 13.48
CA VAL A 68 -10.33 -17.17 14.87
C VAL A 68 -10.09 -15.80 15.54
N PRO A 69 -11.10 -15.23 16.24
CA PRO A 69 -10.94 -13.99 16.97
C PRO A 69 -10.06 -14.19 18.23
N CYS A 70 -9.02 -13.38 18.39
CA CYS A 70 -8.02 -13.51 19.48
C CYS A 70 -8.12 -12.42 20.55
N CYS A 71 -8.21 -11.15 20.14
CA CYS A 71 -8.18 -10.02 21.06
C CYS A 71 -9.50 -9.27 21.09
N HIS A 72 -9.95 -9.04 22.32
CA HIS A 72 -11.18 -8.34 22.66
C HIS A 72 -10.81 -7.22 23.62
N SER A 73 -10.94 -5.97 23.17
CA SER A 73 -10.61 -4.80 23.97
C SER A 73 -11.78 -3.83 23.91
N LYS A 74 -12.13 -3.25 25.06
CA LYS A 74 -13.18 -2.22 25.15
C LYS A 74 -12.90 -1.03 24.23
N LYS A 75 -11.64 -0.76 23.91
CA LYS A 75 -11.21 0.32 22.99
C LYS A 75 -11.69 0.15 21.55
N ILE A 76 -12.11 -1.06 21.18
CA ILE A 76 -12.55 -1.40 19.82
C ILE A 76 -14.07 -1.25 19.68
N LEU A 77 -14.80 -1.27 20.79
CA LEU A 77 -16.25 -1.14 20.76
C LEU A 77 -16.65 0.24 20.24
N THR A 78 -17.71 0.27 19.43
CA THR A 78 -18.41 1.52 19.15
C THR A 78 -19.06 2.07 20.44
N PRO A 79 -19.40 3.36 20.50
CA PRO A 79 -20.10 3.92 21.66
C PRO A 79 -21.37 3.14 22.01
N ASP A 80 -22.14 2.73 21.00
CA ASP A 80 -23.38 1.95 21.17
C ASP A 80 -23.08 0.56 21.76
N GLN A 81 -22.11 -0.16 21.18
CA GLN A 81 -21.67 -1.46 21.70
C GLN A 81 -21.13 -1.37 23.13
N ALA A 82 -20.44 -0.28 23.47
CA ALA A 82 -19.93 -0.06 24.82
C ALA A 82 -21.08 0.16 25.82
N SER A 83 -22.13 0.89 25.41
CA SER A 83 -23.35 1.08 26.19
C SER A 83 -24.09 -0.25 26.39
N ASP A 84 -24.29 -1.02 25.32
CA ASP A 84 -24.96 -2.32 25.36
C ASP A 84 -24.21 -3.29 26.28
N PHE A 85 -22.88 -3.33 26.19
CA PHE A 85 -22.05 -4.14 27.08
C PHE A 85 -22.18 -3.69 28.54
N ALA A 86 -22.19 -2.39 28.83
CA ALA A 86 -22.36 -1.87 30.18
C ALA A 86 -23.74 -2.20 30.76
N ALA A 87 -24.79 -2.14 29.95
CA ALA A 87 -26.14 -2.52 30.34
C ALA A 87 -26.23 -4.01 30.69
N LEU A 88 -25.63 -4.90 29.88
CA LEU A 88 -25.54 -6.33 30.15
C LEU A 88 -24.83 -6.61 31.49
N MET A 89 -23.68 -5.97 31.73
CA MET A 89 -22.93 -6.16 32.98
C MET A 89 -23.69 -5.66 34.22
N THR A 90 -24.48 -4.59 34.08
CA THR A 90 -25.31 -4.06 35.17
C THR A 90 -26.47 -5.01 35.49
N SER A 91 -27.12 -5.57 34.46
CA SER A 91 -28.25 -6.51 34.63
C SER A 91 -27.86 -7.81 35.34
N ASN A 92 -26.64 -8.31 35.08
CA ASN A 92 -26.09 -9.50 35.74
C ASN A 92 -25.72 -9.24 37.22
N ALA A 93 -25.43 -7.99 37.60
CA ALA A 93 -25.11 -7.64 38.98
C ALA A 93 -26.36 -7.51 39.88
N SER A 94 -27.52 -7.16 39.31
CA SER A 94 -28.77 -6.99 40.04
C SER A 94 -29.55 -8.29 40.27
N SER A 95 -29.14 -9.41 39.64
CA SER A 95 -29.80 -10.71 39.71
C SER A 95 -29.24 -11.61 40.83
N THR A 96 -28.98 -11.04 42.02
CA THR A 96 -28.51 -11.73 43.23
C THR A 96 -29.63 -12.41 44.03
N SER A 97 -30.71 -12.87 43.37
CA SER A 97 -31.69 -13.75 44.03
C SER A 97 -31.10 -15.15 44.17
N SER A 98 -31.03 -15.63 45.42
CA SER A 98 -30.16 -16.68 45.96
C SER A 98 -30.33 -18.13 45.44
N CYS A 99 -30.88 -18.37 44.24
CA CYS A 99 -31.23 -19.73 43.82
C CYS A 99 -31.19 -19.97 42.31
N SER A 100 -30.27 -19.34 41.57
CA SER A 100 -30.05 -19.67 40.15
C SER A 100 -28.63 -20.16 39.90
N PRO A 101 -28.46 -21.20 39.06
CA PRO A 101 -27.15 -21.75 38.74
C PRO A 101 -26.24 -20.68 38.13
N ILE A 102 -24.97 -20.69 38.52
CA ILE A 102 -23.92 -19.78 38.05
C ILE A 102 -23.80 -19.96 36.54
N LEU A 103 -24.48 -19.12 35.76
CA LEU A 103 -24.23 -19.02 34.32
C LEU A 103 -22.76 -18.65 34.14
N PRO A 104 -22.04 -19.29 33.19
CA PRO A 104 -20.66 -18.92 32.90
C PRO A 104 -20.59 -17.42 32.64
N SER A 105 -19.59 -16.78 33.26
CA SER A 105 -19.43 -15.33 33.22
C SER A 105 -19.34 -14.86 31.77
N TYR A 106 -20.40 -14.21 31.30
CA TYR A 106 -20.44 -13.67 29.93
C TYR A 106 -19.32 -12.64 29.78
N THR A 107 -18.30 -12.97 29.01
CA THR A 107 -17.09 -12.16 28.94
C THR A 107 -17.22 -11.08 27.88
N LEU A 108 -16.31 -10.08 27.92
CA LEU A 108 -16.16 -9.13 26.81
C LEU A 108 -15.87 -9.84 25.47
N ALA A 109 -15.21 -11.01 25.51
CA ALA A 109 -14.94 -11.78 24.31
C ALA A 109 -16.23 -12.33 23.71
N ASP A 110 -17.09 -12.94 24.55
CA ASP A 110 -18.37 -13.48 24.12
C ASP A 110 -19.28 -12.39 23.55
N PHE A 111 -19.29 -11.21 24.17
CA PHE A 111 -20.04 -10.06 23.66
C PHE A 111 -19.59 -9.64 22.26
N MET A 112 -18.28 -9.46 22.08
CA MET A 112 -17.74 -9.03 20.79
C MET A 112 -17.94 -10.08 19.70
N ASP A 113 -17.73 -11.36 20.01
CA ASP A 113 -17.88 -12.43 19.03
C ASP A 113 -19.36 -12.70 18.70
N ALA A 114 -20.28 -12.51 19.66
CA ALA A 114 -21.71 -12.50 19.40
C ALA A 114 -22.11 -11.39 18.43
N HIS A 115 -21.59 -10.17 18.59
CA HIS A 115 -21.86 -9.08 17.65
C HIS A 115 -21.27 -9.34 16.26
N ARG A 116 -20.08 -9.94 16.18
CA ARG A 116 -19.46 -10.33 14.88
C ARG A 116 -20.28 -11.42 14.17
N LYS A 117 -20.73 -12.42 14.93
CA LYS A 117 -21.63 -13.46 14.43
C LYS A 117 -22.94 -12.86 13.93
N GLN A 118 -23.57 -11.99 14.73
CA GLN A 118 -24.84 -11.35 14.35
C GLN A 118 -24.68 -10.56 13.06
N ARG A 119 -23.58 -9.80 12.93
CA ARG A 119 -23.29 -9.03 11.72
C ARG A 119 -23.16 -9.89 10.45
N LEU A 120 -22.60 -11.10 10.56
CA LEU A 120 -22.55 -12.05 9.45
C LEU A 120 -23.95 -12.61 9.13
N ILE A 121 -24.74 -12.94 10.15
CA ILE A 121 -26.14 -13.40 9.99
C ILE A 121 -26.99 -12.31 9.32
N ASP A 122 -26.87 -11.05 9.74
CA ASP A 122 -27.57 -9.91 9.15
C ASP A 122 -27.20 -9.71 7.67
N ALA A 123 -25.99 -10.12 7.27
CA ALA A 123 -25.54 -10.14 5.88
C ALA A 123 -25.98 -11.41 5.11
N GLY A 124 -26.82 -12.27 5.72
CA GLY A 124 -27.36 -13.48 5.12
C GLY A 124 -26.46 -14.71 5.21
N TYR A 125 -25.35 -14.66 5.97
CA TYR A 125 -24.47 -15.81 6.11
C TYR A 125 -25.06 -16.88 7.03
N ALA A 126 -24.87 -18.15 6.67
CA ALA A 126 -25.05 -19.25 7.59
C ALA A 126 -23.81 -19.38 8.48
N VAL A 127 -23.93 -18.99 9.75
CA VAL A 127 -22.79 -18.96 10.69
C VAL A 127 -22.86 -20.11 11.68
N ARG A 128 -21.80 -20.92 11.71
CA ARG A 128 -21.57 -21.98 12.71
C ARG A 128 -20.39 -21.59 13.57
N GLU A 129 -20.56 -21.79 14.88
CA GLU A 129 -19.48 -21.67 15.83
C GLU A 129 -18.90 -23.04 16.15
N VAL A 130 -17.59 -23.16 16.12
CA VAL A 130 -16.87 -24.39 16.45
C VAL A 130 -15.93 -24.10 17.61
N MET A 131 -16.03 -24.90 18.66
CA MET A 131 -15.13 -24.79 19.81
C MET A 131 -13.87 -25.62 19.57
N ILE A 132 -12.71 -25.02 19.81
CA ILE A 132 -11.43 -25.73 19.92
C ILE A 132 -11.29 -26.28 21.38
N PRO A 133 -10.52 -27.35 21.65
CA PRO A 133 -10.27 -27.80 23.02
C PRO A 133 -9.46 -26.81 23.89
N GLU A 134 -9.79 -26.65 25.18
CA GLU A 134 -9.21 -25.64 26.12
C GLU A 134 -7.69 -25.72 26.25
N GLU A 135 -7.12 -26.90 26.05
CA GLU A 135 -5.68 -27.15 25.99
C GLU A 135 -4.95 -26.33 24.90
N PHE A 136 -5.64 -25.88 23.84
CA PHE A 136 -5.05 -25.08 22.77
C PHE A 136 -5.18 -23.57 22.98
N THR A 137 -6.35 -23.07 23.40
CA THR A 137 -6.52 -21.65 23.77
C THR A 137 -7.73 -21.41 24.69
N PRO A 138 -7.64 -20.64 25.79
CA PRO A 138 -8.80 -20.37 26.65
C PRO A 138 -10.02 -19.74 25.93
N LYS A 139 -9.84 -19.17 24.73
CA LYS A 139 -10.86 -18.45 23.96
C LYS A 139 -11.26 -19.15 22.65
N ASN A 140 -11.11 -20.48 22.64
CA ASN A 140 -11.36 -21.45 21.56
C ASN A 140 -12.64 -21.31 20.74
N ARG A 141 -12.82 -20.26 19.95
CA ARG A 141 -13.99 -20.14 19.07
C ARG A 141 -13.52 -19.90 17.66
N ILE A 142 -14.03 -20.70 16.72
CA ILE A 142 -13.90 -20.48 15.29
C ILE A 142 -15.29 -20.12 14.77
N LEU A 143 -15.41 -18.96 14.13
CA LEU A 143 -16.59 -18.60 13.37
C LEU A 143 -16.42 -19.10 11.94
N LEU A 144 -17.23 -20.09 11.56
CA LEU A 144 -17.35 -20.58 10.19
C LEU A 144 -18.60 -19.95 9.59
N ALA A 145 -18.45 -19.19 8.51
CA ALA A 145 -19.55 -18.52 7.85
C ALA A 145 -19.58 -18.88 6.37
N VAL A 146 -20.73 -19.40 5.92
CA VAL A 146 -20.99 -19.73 4.52
C VAL A 146 -21.87 -18.61 3.95
N PRO A 147 -21.50 -17.99 2.81
CA PRO A 147 -22.32 -16.96 2.19
C PRO A 147 -23.68 -17.53 1.79
N PRO A 148 -24.74 -16.72 1.69
CA PRO A 148 -26.01 -17.19 1.14
C PRO A 148 -25.75 -17.70 -0.28
N MET A 149 -26.33 -18.87 -0.61
CA MET A 149 -26.32 -19.31 -2.00
C MET A 149 -26.97 -18.21 -2.85
N PRO A 150 -26.38 -17.84 -4.00
CA PRO A 150 -27.10 -17.04 -4.97
C PRO A 150 -28.41 -17.78 -5.24
N LEU A 151 -29.54 -17.13 -4.96
CA LEU A 151 -30.81 -17.69 -5.38
C LEU A 151 -30.67 -17.96 -6.88
N PRO A 152 -30.95 -19.18 -7.37
CA PRO A 152 -31.00 -19.42 -8.79
C PRO A 152 -31.93 -18.34 -9.34
N SER A 153 -31.40 -17.47 -10.19
CA SER A 153 -32.21 -16.47 -10.84
C SER A 153 -33.26 -17.24 -11.63
N ASP A 154 -34.52 -17.19 -11.18
CA ASP A 154 -35.67 -17.80 -11.87
C ASP A 154 -35.93 -17.20 -13.27
N ASP A 155 -34.99 -16.39 -13.79
CA ASP A 155 -35.01 -15.83 -15.13
C ASP A 155 -34.67 -16.91 -16.16
N THR A 156 -35.73 -17.60 -16.57
CA THR A 156 -35.83 -18.23 -17.89
C THR A 156 -36.11 -17.19 -19.00
N THR A 157 -35.83 -15.91 -18.75
CA THR A 157 -35.95 -14.83 -19.73
C THR A 157 -34.57 -14.34 -20.16
N GLN A 158 -34.27 -14.59 -21.43
CA GLN A 158 -33.01 -14.32 -22.13
C GLN A 158 -32.66 -12.83 -22.22
N ASP A 159 -32.25 -12.22 -21.11
CA ASP A 159 -31.61 -10.89 -21.10
C ASP A 159 -30.35 -10.91 -20.20
N GLU A 160 -29.37 -11.74 -20.57
CA GLU A 160 -28.08 -11.94 -19.86
C GLU A 160 -27.23 -10.67 -19.69
N ASN A 161 -27.60 -9.53 -20.29
CA ASN A 161 -26.81 -8.30 -20.23
C ASN A 161 -27.17 -7.35 -19.06
N LEU A 162 -28.29 -7.54 -18.35
CA LEU A 162 -28.69 -6.58 -17.29
C LEU A 162 -28.30 -6.97 -15.86
N VAL A 163 -28.27 -8.26 -15.51
CA VAL A 163 -28.09 -8.69 -14.10
C VAL A 163 -26.63 -8.60 -13.63
N ALA A 164 -25.66 -8.70 -14.55
CA ALA A 164 -24.25 -8.41 -14.25
C ALA A 164 -24.00 -6.92 -13.91
N SER A 165 -24.92 -6.02 -14.23
CA SER A 165 -24.72 -4.56 -14.04
C SER A 165 -25.10 -4.06 -12.64
N THR A 166 -26.01 -4.69 -11.91
CA THR A 166 -26.52 -4.18 -10.61
C THR A 166 -25.60 -4.49 -9.43
N THR A 167 -25.03 -5.70 -9.34
CA THR A 167 -23.99 -6.04 -8.33
C THR A 167 -22.71 -5.24 -8.56
N THR A 168 -22.36 -5.01 -9.82
CA THR A 168 -21.23 -4.16 -10.23
C THR A 168 -21.42 -2.72 -9.76
N THR A 169 -22.66 -2.20 -9.76
CA THR A 169 -22.91 -0.78 -9.45
C THR A 169 -22.69 -0.44 -7.97
N MET A 170 -23.15 -1.29 -7.03
CA MET A 170 -22.91 -1.08 -5.59
C MET A 170 -21.44 -1.33 -5.19
N GLN A 171 -20.79 -2.34 -5.78
CA GLN A 171 -19.36 -2.57 -5.60
C GLN A 171 -18.54 -1.40 -6.16
N SER A 172 -18.97 -0.79 -7.27
CA SER A 172 -18.28 0.34 -7.90
C SER A 172 -18.32 1.62 -7.05
N THR A 173 -19.41 1.90 -6.33
CA THR A 173 -19.57 3.14 -5.55
C THR A 173 -18.76 3.11 -4.26
N ILE A 174 -18.70 1.95 -3.59
CA ILE A 174 -17.81 1.72 -2.44
C ILE A 174 -16.35 1.72 -2.90
N ALA A 175 -16.03 1.06 -4.02
CA ALA A 175 -14.70 1.08 -4.60
C ALA A 175 -14.27 2.51 -5.03
N ALA A 176 -15.19 3.34 -5.53
CA ALA A 176 -14.92 4.72 -5.93
C ALA A 176 -14.63 5.64 -4.74
N LYS A 177 -15.43 5.59 -3.67
CA LYS A 177 -15.17 6.35 -2.43
C LYS A 177 -13.84 5.96 -1.77
N ILE A 178 -13.49 4.67 -1.82
CA ILE A 178 -12.21 4.14 -1.31
C ILE A 178 -11.04 4.58 -2.21
N LYS A 179 -11.18 4.51 -3.54
CA LYS A 179 -10.18 5.02 -4.51
C LYS A 179 -9.87 6.51 -4.30
N GLN A 180 -10.84 7.31 -3.87
CA GLN A 180 -10.66 8.75 -3.66
C GLN A 180 -9.85 9.09 -2.40
N LEU A 181 -10.07 8.38 -1.28
CA LEU A 181 -9.32 8.60 -0.03
C LEU A 181 -7.88 8.06 -0.10
N GLN A 182 -7.63 7.06 -0.95
CA GLN A 182 -6.36 6.32 -1.02
C GLN A 182 -5.30 6.91 -1.95
N ARG A 183 -5.68 7.81 -2.88
CA ARG A 183 -4.73 8.51 -3.77
C ARG A 183 -3.75 9.42 -3.04
N ASN A 184 -4.01 9.78 -1.79
CA ASN A 184 -3.23 10.79 -1.07
C ASN A 184 -1.92 10.28 -0.46
N TRP A 185 -1.66 8.96 -0.42
CA TRP A 185 -0.50 8.41 0.27
C TRP A 185 0.66 7.96 -0.63
N GLY A 186 0.52 8.04 -1.96
CA GLY A 186 1.63 7.84 -2.91
C GLY A 186 2.24 6.42 -2.96
N ILE A 187 1.73 5.47 -2.18
CA ILE A 187 2.16 4.07 -2.22
C ILE A 187 1.39 3.36 -3.35
N PRO A 188 2.07 2.77 -4.35
CA PRO A 188 1.41 1.95 -5.36
C PRO A 188 0.68 0.79 -4.66
N ARG A 189 -0.66 0.77 -4.72
CA ARG A 189 -1.41 -0.38 -4.21
C ARG A 189 -1.24 -1.53 -5.21
N VAL A 190 -0.75 -2.65 -4.71
CA VAL A 190 -0.69 -3.91 -5.45
C VAL A 190 -1.98 -4.64 -5.17
N ASP A 191 -2.84 -4.82 -6.16
CA ASP A 191 -4.03 -5.65 -6.00
C ASP A 191 -3.60 -7.12 -6.02
N ILE A 192 -4.05 -7.89 -5.02
CA ILE A 192 -3.76 -9.31 -4.87
C ILE A 192 -5.04 -10.08 -5.23
N PRO A 193 -5.22 -10.49 -6.50
CA PRO A 193 -6.38 -11.28 -6.90
C PRO A 193 -6.26 -12.69 -6.33
N VAL A 194 -7.27 -13.14 -5.58
CA VAL A 194 -7.27 -14.49 -4.97
C VAL A 194 -8.33 -15.44 -5.56
N ALA A 195 -8.78 -15.14 -6.77
CA ALA A 195 -9.63 -16.04 -7.56
C ALA A 195 -8.90 -17.34 -7.92
N ASP A 196 -9.63 -18.45 -8.01
CA ASP A 196 -9.06 -19.75 -8.41
C ASP A 196 -8.87 -19.88 -9.93
N THR A 197 -8.34 -18.82 -10.57
CA THR A 197 -8.10 -18.76 -12.01
C THR A 197 -6.60 -18.82 -12.34
N PRO A 198 -6.20 -19.39 -13.49
CA PRO A 198 -4.80 -19.39 -13.91
C PRO A 198 -4.18 -17.99 -13.96
N ALA A 199 -4.94 -16.98 -14.39
CA ALA A 199 -4.51 -15.60 -14.48
C ALA A 199 -4.22 -14.99 -13.09
N ALA A 200 -5.15 -15.13 -12.13
CA ALA A 200 -4.95 -14.65 -10.77
C ALA A 200 -3.74 -15.34 -10.10
N ARG A 201 -3.61 -16.66 -10.26
CA ARG A 201 -2.45 -17.43 -9.76
C ARG A 201 -1.13 -16.95 -10.38
N ALA A 202 -1.11 -16.61 -11.66
CA ALA A 202 0.09 -16.06 -12.30
C ALA A 202 0.49 -14.69 -11.70
N VAL A 203 -0.50 -13.81 -11.44
CA VAL A 203 -0.27 -12.53 -10.76
C VAL A 203 0.28 -12.75 -9.36
N VAL A 204 -0.39 -13.57 -8.54
CA VAL A 204 0.02 -13.93 -7.17
C VAL A 204 1.46 -14.44 -7.14
N ARG A 205 1.81 -15.38 -8.03
CA ARG A 205 3.19 -15.90 -8.16
C ARG A 205 4.22 -14.84 -8.52
N SER A 206 3.85 -13.87 -9.37
CA SER A 206 4.76 -12.79 -9.78
C SER A 206 5.09 -11.82 -8.63
N ILE A 207 4.21 -11.75 -7.62
CA ILE A 207 4.35 -10.85 -6.46
C ILE A 207 4.63 -11.60 -5.15
N SER A 208 4.72 -12.93 -5.17
CA SER A 208 4.97 -13.76 -4.00
C SER A 208 6.46 -13.80 -3.63
N GLY A 209 6.72 -14.18 -2.38
CA GLY A 209 8.06 -14.35 -1.85
C GLY A 209 8.68 -13.10 -1.21
N ARG A 210 9.74 -13.34 -0.42
CA ARG A 210 10.42 -12.31 0.38
C ARG A 210 11.02 -11.18 -0.46
N LYS A 211 11.58 -11.49 -1.64
CA LYS A 211 12.16 -10.49 -2.55
C LYS A 211 11.11 -9.50 -3.04
N ALA A 212 9.96 -9.98 -3.49
CA ALA A 212 8.86 -9.14 -3.95
C ALA A 212 8.27 -8.31 -2.79
N ALA A 213 8.18 -8.87 -1.59
CA ALA A 213 7.79 -8.12 -0.39
C ALA A 213 8.78 -7.00 -0.04
N ASN A 214 10.09 -7.27 -0.09
CA ASN A 214 11.12 -6.26 0.19
C ASN A 214 11.08 -5.14 -0.85
N ARG A 215 10.94 -5.48 -2.14
CA ARG A 215 10.78 -4.50 -3.21
C ARG A 215 9.57 -3.59 -2.96
N ARG A 216 8.41 -4.15 -2.61
CA ARG A 216 7.21 -3.36 -2.26
C ARG A 216 7.43 -2.49 -1.03
N LYS A 217 8.17 -2.96 -0.03
CA LYS A 217 8.50 -2.15 1.16
C LYS A 217 9.42 -0.99 0.81
N GLU A 218 10.37 -1.20 -0.11
CA GLU A 218 11.23 -0.14 -0.64
C GLU A 218 10.43 0.87 -1.47
N GLU A 219 9.53 0.40 -2.33
CA GLU A 219 8.62 1.26 -3.12
C GLU A 219 7.62 2.03 -2.24
N ALA A 220 7.13 1.41 -1.16
CA ALA A 220 6.18 2.01 -0.22
C ALA A 220 6.81 3.06 0.69
N ASN A 221 8.14 3.06 0.83
CA ASN A 221 8.87 4.08 1.55
C ASN A 221 9.65 4.91 0.54
N PRO A 222 8.96 5.82 -0.19
CA PRO A 222 9.66 6.67 -1.14
C PRO A 222 10.77 7.44 -0.40
N PRO A 223 11.86 7.77 -1.10
CA PRO A 223 12.95 8.56 -0.54
C PRO A 223 12.36 9.80 0.12
N PRO A 224 12.89 10.22 1.29
CA PRO A 224 12.40 11.41 1.96
C PRO A 224 12.42 12.58 0.98
N SER A 225 11.26 13.21 0.80
CA SER A 225 11.11 14.38 -0.08
C SER A 225 10.83 15.61 0.76
N ILE A 226 11.52 16.72 0.51
CA ILE A 226 11.32 17.98 1.21
C ILE A 226 10.97 19.07 0.19
N CYS A 227 9.92 19.85 0.50
CA CYS A 227 9.51 20.97 -0.34
C CYS A 227 10.41 22.17 -0.11
N LEU A 228 10.81 22.83 -1.20
CA LEU A 228 11.58 24.06 -1.20
C LEU A 228 10.74 25.15 -1.87
N SER A 229 10.35 26.16 -1.10
CA SER A 229 9.63 27.33 -1.60
C SER A 229 10.62 28.46 -1.91
N VAL A 230 10.57 28.92 -3.14
CA VAL A 230 11.54 29.83 -3.75
C VAL A 230 10.82 31.06 -4.26
N TRP A 231 11.28 32.24 -3.84
CA TRP A 231 10.75 33.52 -4.27
C TRP A 231 11.73 34.20 -5.22
N LEU A 232 11.29 34.41 -6.46
CA LEU A 232 12.05 35.10 -7.48
C LEU A 232 11.74 36.60 -7.42
N SER A 233 12.78 37.42 -7.57
CA SER A 233 12.64 38.86 -7.67
C SER A 233 11.78 39.24 -8.89
N PRO A 234 11.05 40.37 -8.85
CA PRO A 234 10.25 40.81 -9.99
C PRO A 234 11.16 40.96 -11.22
N LEU A 235 10.69 40.51 -12.38
CA LEU A 235 11.38 40.75 -13.64
C LEU A 235 11.44 42.28 -13.82
N LYS A 236 12.65 42.86 -13.70
CA LYS A 236 12.86 44.25 -14.10
C LYS A 236 12.53 44.34 -15.59
N SER A 237 11.64 45.25 -15.97
CA SER A 237 11.31 45.48 -17.37
C SER A 237 12.59 45.73 -18.17
N ASP A 238 12.68 45.18 -19.38
CA ASP A 238 13.87 45.07 -20.24
C ASP A 238 14.53 46.40 -20.67
N ASN A 239 14.15 47.55 -20.08
CA ASN A 239 14.64 48.86 -20.48
C ASN A 239 16.05 49.22 -19.97
N ASP A 240 16.69 48.36 -19.18
CA ASP A 240 17.99 48.65 -18.54
C ASP A 240 19.10 47.76 -19.13
N SER A 241 19.43 48.02 -20.41
CA SER A 241 20.24 47.14 -21.27
C SER A 241 21.76 47.25 -21.10
N ASN A 242 22.28 47.97 -20.09
CA ASN A 242 23.72 48.18 -19.95
C ASN A 242 24.28 47.47 -18.70
N LYS A 243 25.04 46.37 -18.94
CA LYS A 243 25.81 45.57 -17.97
C LYS A 243 25.02 44.72 -16.97
N LYS A 244 24.35 43.67 -17.45
CA LYS A 244 24.10 42.49 -16.59
C LYS A 244 24.92 41.31 -17.07
N GLU A 245 25.81 40.85 -16.18
CA GLU A 245 26.32 39.49 -16.23
C GLU A 245 25.12 38.53 -16.38
N LYS A 246 25.23 37.54 -17.27
CA LYS A 246 24.15 36.59 -17.54
C LYS A 246 23.93 35.73 -16.29
N GLU A 247 23.09 36.18 -15.36
CA GLU A 247 22.57 35.33 -14.30
C GLU A 247 21.76 34.19 -14.95
N GLU A 248 22.11 32.96 -14.57
CA GLU A 248 21.41 31.77 -15.04
C GLU A 248 19.99 31.74 -14.43
N PRO A 249 18.93 31.50 -15.22
CA PRO A 249 17.58 31.45 -14.69
C PRO A 249 17.42 30.32 -13.66
N PHE A 250 16.66 30.58 -12.60
CA PHE A 250 16.35 29.57 -11.59
C PHE A 250 15.34 28.56 -12.14
N THR A 251 15.83 27.56 -12.87
CA THR A 251 15.04 26.44 -13.41
C THR A 251 15.29 25.16 -12.62
N VAL A 252 14.45 24.14 -12.84
CA VAL A 252 14.63 22.79 -12.25
C VAL A 252 16.01 22.24 -12.63
N GLU A 253 16.42 22.41 -13.89
CA GLU A 253 17.67 21.91 -14.44
C GLU A 253 18.88 22.66 -13.88
N ALA A 254 18.76 23.97 -13.64
CA ALA A 254 19.80 24.75 -12.98
C ALA A 254 19.98 24.34 -11.51
N LEU A 255 18.87 24.26 -10.75
CA LEU A 255 18.91 23.82 -9.36
C LEU A 255 19.47 22.40 -9.23
N GLN A 256 19.05 21.52 -10.12
CA GLN A 256 19.50 20.13 -10.13
C GLN A 256 21.00 20.01 -10.47
N ARG A 257 21.53 20.80 -11.42
CA ARG A 257 22.99 20.82 -11.71
C ARG A 257 23.81 21.27 -10.51
N VAL A 258 23.34 22.31 -9.80
CA VAL A 258 24.00 22.78 -8.57
C VAL A 258 24.03 21.69 -7.51
N ILE A 259 22.93 20.97 -7.33
CA ILE A 259 22.84 19.84 -6.40
C ILE A 259 23.78 18.70 -6.80
N ASP A 260 23.81 18.33 -8.08
CA ASP A 260 24.66 17.26 -8.57
C ASP A 260 26.16 17.60 -8.37
N ASN A 261 26.57 18.85 -8.58
CA ASN A 261 27.94 19.31 -8.39
C ASN A 261 28.39 19.29 -6.92
N GLU A 262 27.53 19.72 -5.99
CA GLU A 262 27.88 19.85 -4.57
C GLU A 262 27.80 18.51 -3.82
N ILE A 263 26.82 17.67 -4.16
CA ILE A 263 26.64 16.36 -3.49
C ILE A 263 27.51 15.28 -4.15
N GLY A 264 27.76 15.36 -5.46
CA GLY A 264 28.63 14.42 -6.16
C GLY A 264 30.09 14.51 -5.74
N THR A 265 30.59 15.70 -5.43
CA THR A 265 32.01 15.94 -5.07
C THR A 265 32.37 15.46 -3.67
N SER A 266 31.42 15.39 -2.75
CA SER A 266 31.67 15.05 -1.34
C SER A 266 31.80 13.54 -1.09
N SER A 267 31.31 12.68 -1.98
CA SER A 267 31.36 11.22 -1.79
C SER A 267 32.67 10.56 -2.26
N GLY A 268 33.49 11.26 -3.05
CA GLY A 268 34.72 10.70 -3.65
C GLY A 268 36.00 10.87 -2.83
N ALA A 269 36.02 11.70 -1.79
CA ALA A 269 37.28 12.13 -1.15
C ALA A 269 37.79 11.21 -0.01
N ASN A 270 37.08 10.13 0.34
CA ASN A 270 37.48 9.22 1.45
C ASN A 270 37.87 7.79 1.02
N GLY A 271 38.01 7.52 -0.28
CA GLY A 271 38.47 6.23 -0.81
C GLY A 271 39.96 6.22 -1.09
N ASN A 272 40.77 5.92 -0.08
CA ASN A 272 42.22 5.82 -0.21
C ASN A 272 42.61 4.52 -0.94
N GLY A 273 43.11 4.64 -2.17
CA GLY A 273 44.10 3.75 -2.80
C GLY A 273 43.69 2.35 -3.24
N ASN A 274 43.46 2.17 -4.55
CA ASN A 274 44.30 1.28 -5.38
C ASN A 274 44.02 1.53 -6.86
N GLU A 275 44.96 2.16 -7.56
CA GLU A 275 44.91 2.39 -9.00
C GLU A 275 45.37 1.15 -9.75
N ASN A 276 44.51 0.63 -10.65
CA ASN A 276 44.92 0.09 -11.95
C ASN A 276 43.69 -0.39 -12.72
N SER A 277 43.31 0.29 -13.80
CA SER A 277 43.12 -0.32 -15.14
C SER A 277 42.44 0.62 -16.15
N SER A 278 43.24 0.98 -17.16
CA SER A 278 42.93 1.05 -18.59
C SER A 278 41.54 1.50 -19.07
N SER A 279 41.57 2.71 -19.65
CA SER A 279 40.64 3.31 -20.58
C SER A 279 40.24 2.41 -21.77
N SER A 280 38.94 2.23 -21.99
CA SER A 280 38.39 1.94 -23.31
C SER A 280 37.15 2.81 -23.55
N SER A 281 37.23 3.60 -24.62
CA SER A 281 36.20 4.51 -25.11
C SER A 281 35.25 3.78 -26.05
N SER A 282 33.98 3.63 -25.66
CA SER A 282 32.91 3.18 -26.55
C SER A 282 31.66 4.06 -26.40
N SER A 283 31.17 4.46 -27.55
CA SER A 283 30.15 5.45 -27.87
C SER A 283 28.70 5.01 -27.59
N SER A 284 28.02 5.83 -26.79
CA SER A 284 26.65 6.35 -26.95
C SER A 284 25.53 5.43 -27.46
N SER A 285 24.81 4.83 -26.52
CA SER A 285 23.37 4.55 -26.64
C SER A 285 22.66 5.19 -25.44
N ASN A 286 21.64 5.98 -25.76
CA ASN A 286 21.06 7.07 -24.95
C ASN A 286 20.07 6.58 -23.88
N ASP A 287 20.40 5.49 -23.17
CA ASP A 287 19.66 5.06 -21.97
C ASP A 287 20.24 5.78 -20.76
N ASN A 288 19.88 7.06 -20.61
CA ASN A 288 20.15 7.91 -19.45
C ASN A 288 19.34 7.45 -18.21
N ASN A 289 19.32 6.14 -17.94
CA ASN A 289 18.69 5.55 -16.78
C ASN A 289 19.60 5.74 -15.56
N GLY A 290 19.61 6.97 -15.02
CA GLY A 290 19.58 7.29 -13.59
C GLY A 290 20.56 6.64 -12.60
N SER A 291 21.62 5.95 -13.02
CA SER A 291 22.35 5.03 -12.12
C SER A 291 23.27 5.68 -11.06
N GLY A 292 23.21 6.99 -10.85
CA GLY A 292 24.08 7.64 -9.86
C GLY A 292 23.54 8.91 -9.21
N ARG A 293 22.28 9.30 -9.47
CA ARG A 293 21.78 10.56 -8.91
C ARG A 293 21.39 10.37 -7.46
N LEU A 294 22.04 11.09 -6.55
CA LEU A 294 21.75 11.04 -5.11
C LEU A 294 20.49 11.84 -4.75
N VAL A 295 20.19 12.89 -5.52
CA VAL A 295 19.06 13.77 -5.27
C VAL A 295 18.32 14.09 -6.57
N ARG A 296 16.98 14.04 -6.54
CA ARG A 296 16.12 14.41 -7.67
C ARG A 296 15.26 15.62 -7.31
N VAL A 297 15.27 16.63 -8.16
CA VAL A 297 14.43 17.84 -8.07
C VAL A 297 13.25 17.68 -9.01
N GLU A 298 12.06 18.02 -8.53
CA GLU A 298 10.83 18.00 -9.29
C GLU A 298 10.07 19.32 -9.08
N ASN A 299 9.57 19.92 -10.15
CA ASN A 299 8.66 21.05 -10.03
C ASN A 299 7.32 20.53 -9.49
N GLN A 300 6.83 21.08 -8.37
CA GLN A 300 5.46 20.79 -7.99
C GLN A 300 4.56 21.54 -8.97
N ASN A 301 3.75 20.83 -9.76
CA ASN A 301 2.83 21.36 -10.79
C ASN A 301 1.72 22.29 -10.24
N HIS A 302 1.96 22.96 -9.12
CA HIS A 302 1.13 24.05 -8.62
C HIS A 302 1.30 25.27 -9.52
N LYS A 303 0.19 25.98 -9.75
CA LYS A 303 0.24 27.27 -10.44
C LYS A 303 1.20 28.18 -9.65
N PRO A 304 2.20 28.80 -10.31
CA PRO A 304 3.08 29.77 -9.66
C PRO A 304 2.25 30.82 -8.93
N PHE A 305 2.62 31.12 -7.69
CA PHE A 305 1.92 32.14 -6.90
C PHE A 305 2.60 33.48 -7.11
N TYR A 306 1.88 34.46 -7.65
CA TYR A 306 2.36 35.82 -7.83
C TYR A 306 1.86 36.70 -6.69
N ASN A 307 2.79 37.28 -5.92
CA ASN A 307 2.43 38.19 -4.86
C ASN A 307 2.24 39.61 -5.42
N LYS A 308 1.02 40.12 -5.30
CA LYS A 308 0.64 41.44 -5.83
C LYS A 308 1.33 42.60 -5.12
N THR A 309 1.74 42.42 -3.86
CA THR A 309 2.29 43.50 -3.03
C THR A 309 3.76 43.77 -3.34
N ASP A 310 4.55 42.72 -3.53
CA ASP A 310 6.00 42.81 -3.77
C ASP A 310 6.41 42.47 -5.22
N GLY A 311 5.47 42.01 -6.05
CA GLY A 311 5.70 41.61 -7.44
C GLY A 311 6.51 40.33 -7.60
N ARG A 312 6.73 39.56 -6.53
CA ARG A 312 7.57 38.36 -6.57
C ARG A 312 6.80 37.13 -7.00
N LEU A 313 7.50 36.22 -7.67
CA LEU A 313 6.98 34.93 -8.12
C LEU A 313 7.43 33.83 -7.16
N SER A 314 6.50 33.12 -6.56
CA SER A 314 6.75 31.95 -5.71
C SER A 314 6.63 30.66 -6.51
N LEU A 315 7.68 29.85 -6.48
CA LEU A 315 7.76 28.51 -7.06
C LEU A 315 8.02 27.48 -5.94
N THR A 316 7.42 26.31 -6.05
CA THR A 316 7.62 25.22 -5.08
C THR A 316 8.24 24.03 -5.79
N TYR A 317 9.43 23.64 -5.32
CA TYR A 317 10.13 22.46 -5.78
C TYR A 317 10.02 21.35 -4.74
N ARG A 318 9.99 20.10 -5.17
CA ARG A 318 10.12 18.93 -4.31
C ARG A 318 11.47 18.28 -4.56
N ILE A 319 12.25 18.13 -3.50
CA ILE A 319 13.59 17.56 -3.55
C ILE A 319 13.55 16.19 -2.90
N HIS A 320 13.82 15.15 -3.68
CA HIS A 320 13.83 13.75 -3.26
C HIS A 320 15.27 13.30 -3.00
N TYR A 321 15.59 12.87 -1.77
CA TYR A 321 16.91 12.37 -1.40
C TYR A 321 16.97 10.86 -1.57
N LEU A 322 17.43 10.41 -2.75
CA LEU A 322 17.38 9.02 -3.19
C LEU A 322 18.34 8.11 -2.39
N ASP A 323 19.37 8.69 -1.79
CA ASP A 323 20.39 8.01 -1.00
C ASP A 323 20.07 7.94 0.50
N CYS A 324 19.25 8.86 1.02
CA CYS A 324 18.78 8.84 2.40
C CYS A 324 17.62 7.85 2.63
N LYS A 325 17.71 6.63 2.09
CA LYS A 325 16.66 5.61 2.23
C LYS A 325 16.39 5.33 3.71
N ASN A 326 15.16 5.58 4.16
CA ASN A 326 14.69 5.46 5.56
C ASN A 326 15.34 6.40 6.60
N ASN A 327 16.30 7.26 6.24
CA ASN A 327 16.92 8.20 7.16
C ASN A 327 16.40 9.64 6.97
N LYS A 328 15.21 9.90 7.50
CA LYS A 328 14.59 11.24 7.43
C LYS A 328 15.42 12.33 8.11
N ALA A 329 16.21 11.99 9.12
CA ALA A 329 17.05 12.95 9.84
C ALA A 329 18.20 13.44 8.96
N GLU A 330 18.89 12.52 8.27
CA GLU A 330 19.95 12.86 7.34
C GLU A 330 19.45 13.69 6.15
N ALA A 331 18.30 13.32 5.58
CA ALA A 331 17.68 14.09 4.50
C ALA A 331 17.35 15.53 4.93
N LYS A 332 16.86 15.72 6.17
CA LYS A 332 16.61 17.06 6.74
C LYS A 332 17.90 17.86 6.91
N GLU A 333 18.96 17.22 7.37
CA GLU A 333 20.25 17.90 7.57
C GLU A 333 20.86 18.34 6.23
N ARG A 334 20.85 17.47 5.22
CA ARG A 334 21.28 17.82 3.86
C ARG A 334 20.43 18.93 3.26
N HIS A 335 19.12 18.90 3.48
CA HIS A 335 18.24 19.98 3.06
C HIS A 335 18.56 21.31 3.76
N ARG A 336 18.90 21.27 5.05
CA ARG A 336 19.32 22.46 5.81
C ARG A 336 20.58 23.07 5.21
N ILE A 337 21.57 22.24 4.85
CA ILE A 337 22.81 22.68 4.18
C ILE A 337 22.49 23.28 2.81
N LEU A 338 21.72 22.56 1.99
CA LEU A 338 21.30 23.01 0.66
C LEU A 338 20.62 24.38 0.72
N LYS A 339 19.71 24.57 1.68
CA LYS A 339 18.97 25.81 1.88
C LYS A 339 19.83 26.96 2.40
N LYS A 340 20.69 26.71 3.39
CA LYS A 340 21.43 27.79 4.07
C LYS A 340 22.73 28.17 3.38
N VAL A 341 23.34 27.25 2.64
CA VAL A 341 24.68 27.41 2.09
C VAL A 341 24.66 27.36 0.56
N THR A 342 24.17 26.25 0.01
CA THR A 342 24.32 25.99 -1.42
C THR A 342 23.48 26.93 -2.27
N ILE A 343 22.16 27.00 -2.05
CA ILE A 343 21.29 27.81 -2.92
C ILE A 343 21.65 29.31 -2.87
N PRO A 344 21.85 29.95 -1.69
CA PRO A 344 22.24 31.35 -1.66
C PRO A 344 23.58 31.65 -2.36
N ARG A 345 24.50 30.67 -2.38
CA ARG A 345 25.80 30.80 -3.04
C ARG A 345 25.68 30.84 -4.57
N TYR A 346 24.83 29.99 -5.15
CA TYR A 346 24.67 29.89 -6.61
C TYR A 346 23.55 30.77 -7.17
N PHE A 347 22.57 31.12 -6.34
CA PHE A 347 21.39 31.90 -6.73
C PHE A 347 21.15 33.04 -5.73
N PRO A 348 22.00 34.08 -5.72
CA PRO A 348 21.92 35.15 -4.71
C PRO A 348 20.64 35.99 -4.83
N SER A 349 19.98 36.02 -5.98
CA SER A 349 18.73 36.76 -6.23
C SER A 349 17.47 36.03 -5.72
N VAL A 350 17.64 34.81 -5.20
CA VAL A 350 16.57 33.94 -4.74
C VAL A 350 16.38 34.06 -3.23
N VAL A 351 15.12 34.24 -2.80
CA VAL A 351 14.77 34.23 -1.38
C VAL A 351 14.06 32.91 -1.03
N LEU A 352 14.60 32.18 -0.05
CA LEU A 352 14.04 30.92 0.43
C LEU A 352 13.13 31.15 1.64
N ARG A 353 11.96 30.49 1.67
CA ARG A 353 11.08 30.47 2.85
C ARG A 353 11.10 29.12 3.55
N ASP A 354 10.95 29.15 4.87
CA ASP A 354 10.65 27.97 5.71
C ASP A 354 9.23 27.45 5.48
#